data_AF-A0A962NAK9-F1
#
_entry.id   AF-A0A962NAK9-F1
#
_cell.length_a   1.000
_cell.length_b   1.000
_cell.length_c   1.000
_cell.angle_alpha   90.00
_cell.angle_beta   90.00
_cell.angle_gamma   90.00
#
_symmetry.space_group_name_H-M   'P 1'
#
loop_
_entity.id
_entity.type
_entity.pdbx_description
1 polymer ?
#
loop_
_entity_poly.entity_id
_entity_poly.type
_entity_poly.pdbx_seq_one_letter_code
_entity_poly.pdbx_strand_id
1 'polypeptide(L)'
;MDFSKADLDKILEVEADRFQNLSYSEEQFRTEALAVKGEYLKNFSNPIQKLIERVRDLAYQVHPYKHTTMGFLADIEAMPDQLAYSKTFFDRWYRPNYATLLLVGDVDTDSAMALVEKHFGPWQAKPNDFQIPTEP
;
A
#
# COMPACT_ATOMS: atom_id res chain seq x y z
N MET A 1 -2.29 14.37 7.37
CA MET A 1 -1.04 15.01 7.82
C MET A 1 -1.23 16.46 7.47
N ASP A 2 -1.26 17.32 8.48
CA ASP A 2 -1.49 18.75 8.28
C ASP A 2 -0.15 19.45 8.44
N PHE A 3 0.21 20.29 7.48
CA PHE A 3 1.50 20.98 7.42
C PHE A 3 1.31 22.39 6.87
N SER A 4 2.27 23.28 7.13
CA SER A 4 2.19 24.66 6.65
C SER A 4 2.56 24.73 5.16
N LYS A 5 2.08 25.75 4.44
CA LYS A 5 2.46 25.97 3.03
C LYS A 5 3.98 26.03 2.82
N ALA A 6 4.72 26.53 3.80
CA ALA A 6 6.18 26.63 3.73
C ALA A 6 6.89 25.26 3.74
N ASP A 7 6.24 24.23 4.27
CA ASP A 7 6.82 22.88 4.40
C ASP A 7 6.56 22.00 3.17
N LEU A 8 5.81 22.48 2.16
CA LEU A 8 5.38 21.69 1.01
C LEU A 8 6.57 21.03 0.28
N ASP A 9 7.66 21.76 0.04
CA ASP A 9 8.86 21.20 -0.60
C ASP A 9 9.42 20.01 0.18
N LYS A 10 9.49 20.12 1.52
CA LYS A 10 10.01 19.05 2.37
C LYS A 10 9.07 17.85 2.46
N ILE A 11 7.77 18.10 2.49
CA ILE A 11 6.77 17.03 2.48
C ILE A 11 6.84 16.27 1.16
N LEU A 12 6.90 16.96 0.03
CA LEU A 12 7.04 16.32 -1.27
C LEU A 12 8.35 15.52 -1.38
N GLU A 13 9.46 16.03 -0.84
CA GLU A 13 10.73 15.31 -0.78
C GLU A 13 10.59 13.96 -0.03
N VAL A 14 10.01 13.98 1.17
CA VAL A 14 9.87 12.79 2.02
C VAL A 14 8.89 11.78 1.42
N GLU A 15 7.77 12.27 0.88
CA GLU A 15 6.77 11.43 0.24
C GLU A 15 7.32 10.79 -1.05
N ALA A 16 8.06 11.55 -1.85
CA ALA A 16 8.74 11.04 -3.04
C ALA A 16 9.76 9.95 -2.69
N ASP A 17 10.59 10.18 -1.65
CA ASP A 17 11.55 9.19 -1.19
C ASP A 17 10.86 7.91 -0.69
N ARG A 18 9.75 8.04 0.06
CA ARG A 18 8.98 6.89 0.54
C ARG A 18 8.39 6.05 -0.59
N PHE A 19 7.93 6.67 -1.68
CA PHE A 19 7.36 5.95 -2.83
C PHE A 19 8.41 5.39 -3.80
N GLN A 20 9.62 5.95 -3.81
CA GLN A 20 10.67 5.58 -4.77
C GLN A 20 11.76 4.69 -4.16
N ASN A 21 12.12 4.92 -2.90
CA ASN A 21 13.34 4.41 -2.27
C ASN A 21 13.08 3.71 -0.93
N LEU A 22 11.85 3.23 -0.68
CA LEU A 22 11.51 2.54 0.57
C LEU A 22 12.49 1.40 0.87
N SER A 23 13.12 1.47 2.04
CA SER A 23 14.02 0.44 2.55
C SER A 23 13.74 0.17 4.02
N TYR A 24 13.95 -1.08 4.43
CA TYR A 24 13.72 -1.55 5.79
C TYR A 24 14.54 -2.81 6.05
N SER A 25 14.91 -3.03 7.30
CA SER A 25 15.64 -4.23 7.73
C SER A 25 14.71 -5.45 7.84
N GLU A 26 15.30 -6.65 7.83
CA GLU A 26 14.54 -7.86 8.12
C GLU A 26 13.92 -7.83 9.53
N GLU A 27 14.64 -7.30 10.52
CA GLU A 27 14.15 -7.16 11.89
C GLU A 27 12.90 -6.28 11.95
N GLN A 28 12.91 -5.11 11.29
CA GLN A 28 11.74 -4.23 11.19
C GLN A 28 10.58 -4.95 10.52
N PHE A 29 10.84 -5.62 9.39
CA PHE A 29 9.81 -6.37 8.67
C PHE A 29 9.19 -7.47 9.52
N ARG A 30 9.99 -8.29 10.22
CA ARG A 30 9.49 -9.36 11.11
C ARG A 30 8.67 -8.80 12.27
N THR A 31 9.11 -7.68 12.84
CA THR A 31 8.38 -7.00 13.92
C THR A 31 7.00 -6.56 13.45
N GLU A 32 6.92 -5.88 12.31
CA GLU A 32 5.66 -5.43 11.73
C GLU A 32 4.77 -6.60 11.28
N ALA A 33 5.34 -7.67 10.71
CA ALA A 33 4.58 -8.86 10.33
C ALA A 33 3.85 -9.51 11.52
N LEU A 34 4.48 -9.52 12.70
CA LEU A 34 3.83 -9.98 13.93
C LEU A 34 2.74 -9.00 14.42
N ALA A 35 2.94 -7.70 14.25
CA ALA A 35 1.94 -6.68 14.57
C ALA A 35 0.68 -6.86 13.70
N VAL A 36 0.83 -7.13 12.40
CA VAL A 36 -0.28 -7.42 11.46
C VAL A 36 -1.12 -8.61 11.95
N LYS A 37 -0.51 -9.66 12.50
CA LYS A 37 -1.25 -10.77 13.13
C LYS A 37 -2.09 -10.31 14.33
N GLY A 38 -1.52 -9.44 15.16
CA GLY A 38 -2.25 -8.82 16.28
C GLY A 38 -3.47 -8.00 15.81
N GLU A 39 -3.30 -7.22 14.74
CA GLU A 39 -4.38 -6.43 14.14
C GLU A 39 -5.47 -7.32 13.54
N TYR A 40 -5.10 -8.40 12.86
CA TYR A 40 -6.05 -9.39 12.35
C TYR A 40 -6.90 -9.94 13.48
N LEU A 41 -6.29 -10.41 14.57
CA LEU A 41 -7.01 -10.97 15.72
C LEU A 41 -7.93 -9.95 16.39
N LYS A 42 -7.48 -8.69 16.49
CA LYS A 42 -8.31 -7.58 16.97
C LYS A 42 -9.54 -7.39 16.07
N ASN A 43 -9.36 -7.33 14.76
CA ASN A 43 -10.46 -7.16 13.79
C ASN A 43 -11.40 -8.36 13.81
N PHE A 44 -10.84 -9.56 13.90
CA PHE A 44 -11.60 -10.81 13.94
C PHE A 44 -12.42 -10.95 15.23
N SER A 45 -12.15 -10.17 16.28
CA SER A 45 -13.04 -10.12 17.46
C SER A 45 -14.42 -9.53 17.13
N ASN A 46 -14.55 -8.77 16.04
CA ASN A 46 -15.82 -8.24 15.57
C ASN A 46 -16.60 -9.27 14.72
N PRO A 47 -17.82 -9.68 15.10
CA PRO A 47 -18.59 -10.68 14.37
C PRO A 47 -18.92 -10.28 12.92
N ILE A 48 -19.03 -8.97 12.63
CA ILE A 48 -19.28 -8.49 11.27
C ILE A 48 -18.07 -8.76 10.36
N GLN A 49 -16.85 -8.63 10.87
CA GLN A 49 -15.64 -8.94 10.10
C GLN A 49 -15.56 -10.43 9.78
N LYS A 50 -15.86 -11.30 10.76
CA LYS A 50 -15.93 -12.75 10.54
C LYS A 50 -16.96 -13.10 9.46
N LEU A 51 -18.15 -12.50 9.53
CA LEU A 51 -19.21 -12.74 8.54
C LEU A 51 -18.74 -12.34 7.14
N ILE A 52 -18.16 -11.15 6.97
CA ILE A 52 -17.68 -10.65 5.67
C ILE A 52 -16.62 -11.58 5.09
N GLU A 53 -15.65 -12.01 5.89
CA GLU A 53 -14.58 -12.91 5.46
C GLU A 53 -15.16 -14.25 4.98
N ARG A 54 -16.08 -14.85 5.75
CA ARG A 54 -16.71 -16.13 5.38
C ARG A 54 -17.60 -16.00 4.15
N VAL A 55 -18.33 -14.90 4.00
CA VAL A 55 -19.16 -14.66 2.80
C VAL A 55 -18.28 -14.52 1.56
N ARG A 56 -17.19 -13.76 1.62
CA ARG A 56 -16.25 -13.61 0.50
C ARG A 56 -15.58 -14.93 0.13
N ASP A 57 -15.14 -15.70 1.12
CA ASP A 57 -14.54 -17.02 0.91
C ASP A 57 -15.50 -18.00 0.21
N LEU A 58 -16.81 -17.91 0.49
CA LEU A 58 -17.81 -18.75 -0.15
C LEU A 58 -18.29 -18.23 -1.50
N ALA A 59 -18.28 -16.91 -1.71
CA ALA A 59 -18.75 -16.28 -2.94
C ALA A 59 -17.77 -16.46 -4.11
N TYR A 60 -16.47 -16.37 -3.84
CA TYR A 60 -15.43 -16.40 -4.86
C TYR A 60 -14.55 -17.64 -4.75
N GLN A 61 -14.14 -18.21 -5.89
CA GLN A 61 -13.23 -19.37 -5.92
C GLN A 61 -11.81 -18.94 -6.26
N VAL A 62 -11.65 -18.10 -7.28
CA VAL A 62 -10.34 -17.63 -7.78
C VAL A 62 -10.21 -16.10 -7.83
N HIS A 63 -11.30 -15.34 -7.75
CA HIS A 63 -11.23 -13.88 -7.78
C HIS A 63 -10.57 -13.35 -6.51
N PRO A 64 -9.68 -12.34 -6.58
CA PRO A 64 -9.02 -11.74 -5.40
C PRO A 64 -9.98 -11.17 -4.34
N TYR A 65 -11.27 -11.06 -4.63
CA TYR A 65 -12.29 -10.65 -3.67
C TYR A 65 -12.67 -11.74 -2.68
N LYS A 66 -12.13 -12.95 -2.86
CA LYS A 66 -12.27 -14.09 -1.93
C LYS A 66 -11.79 -13.78 -0.51
N HIS A 67 -10.85 -12.84 -0.34
CA HIS A 67 -10.35 -12.43 0.97
C HIS A 67 -10.64 -10.95 1.26
N THR A 68 -10.42 -10.56 2.53
CA THR A 68 -10.46 -9.15 2.94
C THR A 68 -9.13 -8.46 2.61
N THR A 69 -9.03 -7.15 2.85
CA THR A 69 -7.78 -6.41 2.69
C THR A 69 -6.63 -7.00 3.51
N MET A 70 -6.92 -7.63 4.66
CA MET A 70 -5.92 -8.28 5.49
C MET A 70 -5.31 -9.54 4.84
N GLY A 71 -5.96 -10.10 3.82
CA GLY A 71 -5.57 -11.37 3.21
C GLY A 71 -6.11 -12.59 3.97
N PHE A 72 -5.51 -13.75 3.71
CA PHE A 72 -5.83 -14.98 4.43
C PHE A 72 -4.99 -15.09 5.71
N LEU A 73 -5.54 -15.66 6.78
CA LEU A 73 -4.80 -15.88 8.03
C LEU A 73 -3.52 -16.69 7.80
N ALA A 74 -3.56 -17.70 6.93
CA ALA A 74 -2.38 -18.51 6.61
C ALA A 74 -1.24 -17.66 6.01
N ASP A 75 -1.56 -16.69 5.14
CA ASP A 75 -0.58 -15.79 4.56
C ASP A 75 -0.01 -14.83 5.61
N ILE A 76 -0.85 -14.34 6.52
CA ILE A 76 -0.42 -13.49 7.64
C ILE A 76 0.53 -14.25 8.57
N GLU A 77 0.24 -15.51 8.87
CA GLU A 77 1.10 -16.35 9.71
C GLU A 77 2.43 -16.69 9.03
N ALA A 78 2.45 -16.83 7.71
CA ALA A 78 3.67 -17.03 6.92
C ALA A 78 4.45 -15.72 6.64
N MET A 79 3.82 -14.56 6.83
CA MET A 79 4.36 -13.24 6.48
C MET A 79 5.77 -12.94 7.03
N PRO A 80 6.17 -13.34 8.26
CA PRO A 80 7.51 -13.06 8.79
C PRO A 80 8.65 -13.59 7.90
N ASP A 81 8.39 -14.60 7.09
CA ASP A 81 9.38 -15.20 6.18
C ASP A 81 9.20 -14.73 4.71
N GLN A 82 8.39 -13.68 4.47
CA GLN A 82 8.03 -13.15 3.15
C GLN A 82 8.71 -11.82 2.77
N LEU A 83 9.87 -11.51 3.37
CA LEU A 83 10.62 -10.26 3.09
C LEU A 83 10.95 -10.08 1.60
N ALA A 84 11.30 -11.16 0.89
CA ALA A 84 11.59 -11.08 -0.54
C ALA A 84 10.33 -10.72 -1.35
N TYR A 85 9.18 -11.25 -0.94
CA TYR A 85 7.90 -10.96 -1.60
C TYR A 85 7.45 -9.53 -1.31
N SER A 86 7.66 -8.99 -0.11
CA SER A 86 7.32 -7.59 0.21
C SER A 86 8.06 -6.60 -0.68
N LYS A 87 9.35 -6.85 -0.97
CA LYS A 87 10.14 -6.05 -1.93
C LYS A 87 9.63 -6.19 -3.35
N THR A 88 9.23 -7.40 -3.74
CA THR A 88 8.61 -7.65 -5.06
C THR A 88 7.28 -6.92 -5.19
N PHE A 89 6.47 -6.89 -4.13
CA PHE A 89 5.21 -6.16 -4.09
C PHE A 89 5.43 -4.65 -4.23
N PHE A 90 6.41 -4.09 -3.51
CA PHE A 90 6.77 -2.67 -3.63
C PHE A 90 7.20 -2.30 -5.05
N ASP A 91 8.16 -3.05 -5.64
CA ASP A 91 8.65 -2.83 -7.02
C ASP A 91 7.52 -2.89 -8.07
N ARG A 92 6.52 -3.73 -7.81
CA ARG A 92 5.41 -4.04 -8.69
C ARG A 92 4.32 -2.97 -8.69
N TRP A 93 3.96 -2.46 -7.50
CA TRP A 93 2.75 -1.67 -7.32
C TRP A 93 2.99 -0.21 -6.94
N TYR A 94 4.13 0.13 -6.32
CA TYR A 94 4.47 1.51 -6.01
C TYR A 94 5.10 2.18 -7.23
N ARG A 95 4.25 2.54 -8.19
CA ARG A 95 4.62 3.14 -9.48
C ARG A 95 3.69 4.31 -9.84
N PRO A 96 4.17 5.30 -10.62
CA PRO A 96 3.38 6.49 -10.94
C PRO A 96 2.12 6.17 -11.75
N ASN A 97 2.11 5.09 -12.54
CA ASN A 97 0.93 4.64 -13.27
C ASN A 97 -0.18 4.04 -12.38
N TYR A 98 0.07 3.84 -11.08
CA TYR A 98 -0.91 3.37 -10.09
C TYR A 98 -1.09 4.34 -8.91
N ALA A 99 -0.53 5.54 -9.00
CA ALA A 99 -0.55 6.53 -7.93
C ALA A 99 -1.24 7.83 -8.37
N THR A 100 -1.79 8.56 -7.41
CA THR A 100 -2.35 9.90 -7.63
C THR A 100 -1.92 10.80 -6.49
N LEU A 101 -1.29 11.92 -6.81
CA LEU A 101 -0.93 12.95 -5.84
C LEU A 101 -2.06 13.98 -5.78
N LEU A 102 -2.59 14.22 -4.58
CA LEU A 102 -3.65 15.19 -4.33
C LEU A 102 -3.15 16.27 -3.36
N LEU A 103 -3.10 17.52 -3.83
CA LEU A 103 -2.70 18.68 -3.04
C LEU A 103 -3.94 19.55 -2.78
N VAL A 104 -4.27 19.80 -1.51
CA VAL A 104 -5.48 20.55 -1.10
C VAL A 104 -5.11 21.60 -0.05
N GLY A 105 -5.55 22.84 -0.25
CA GLY A 105 -5.30 23.95 0.67
C GLY A 105 -5.01 25.26 -0.07
N ASP A 106 -4.19 26.13 0.53
CA ASP A 106 -3.63 27.32 -0.13
C ASP A 106 -2.46 26.92 -1.05
N VAL A 107 -2.81 26.46 -2.26
CA VAL A 107 -1.87 25.96 -3.26
C VAL A 107 -1.77 26.94 -4.43
N ASP A 108 -0.56 27.42 -4.69
CA ASP A 108 -0.24 28.06 -5.97
C ASP A 108 0.10 26.96 -6.98
N THR A 109 -0.65 26.88 -8.09
CA THR A 109 -0.59 25.74 -9.00
C THR A 109 0.78 25.63 -9.67
N ASP A 110 1.32 26.73 -10.18
CA ASP A 110 2.58 26.72 -10.93
C ASP A 110 3.76 26.35 -10.02
N SER A 111 3.83 26.94 -8.83
CA SER A 111 4.86 26.61 -7.84
C SER A 111 4.74 25.17 -7.35
N ALA A 112 3.52 24.69 -7.11
CA ALA A 112 3.30 23.32 -6.65
C ALA A 112 3.68 22.30 -7.73
N MET A 113 3.30 22.53 -8.99
CA MET A 113 3.68 21.66 -10.10
C MET A 113 5.19 21.60 -10.29
N ALA A 114 5.90 22.72 -10.15
CA ALA A 114 7.37 22.73 -10.21
C ALA A 114 8.02 21.88 -9.09
N LEU A 115 7.48 21.94 -7.86
CA LEU A 115 7.95 21.10 -6.76
C LEU A 115 7.61 19.62 -6.95
N VAL A 116 6.42 19.32 -7.49
CA VAL A 116 6.04 17.94 -7.81
C VAL A 116 6.96 17.37 -8.87
N GLU A 117 7.24 18.10 -9.95
CA GLU A 117 8.15 17.67 -11.01
C GLU A 117 9.58 17.47 -10.47
N LYS A 118 10.05 18.37 -9.59
CA LYS A 118 11.35 18.26 -8.93
C LYS A 118 11.54 16.93 -8.18
N HIS A 119 10.51 16.45 -7.47
CA HIS A 119 10.63 15.28 -6.59
C HIS A 119 10.10 13.97 -7.20
N PHE A 120 9.03 14.04 -7.98
CA PHE A 120 8.37 12.87 -8.58
C PHE A 120 8.66 12.71 -10.08
N GLY A 121 9.19 13.72 -10.77
CA GLY A 121 9.51 13.65 -12.20
C GLY A 121 10.44 12.49 -12.59
N PRO A 122 11.47 12.13 -11.79
CA PRO A 122 12.30 10.96 -12.06
C PRO A 122 11.60 9.60 -11.87
N TRP A 123 10.42 9.55 -11.25
CA TRP A 123 9.74 8.31 -10.92
C TRP A 123 9.17 7.65 -12.18
N GLN A 124 9.68 6.47 -12.53
CA GLN A 124 9.31 5.79 -13.78
C GLN A 124 8.14 4.83 -13.62
N ALA A 125 7.23 4.90 -14.59
CA ALA A 125 6.13 3.95 -14.75
C ALA A 125 6.66 2.55 -15.09
N LYS A 126 5.95 1.53 -14.62
CA LYS A 126 6.20 0.14 -14.99
C LYS A 126 4.85 -0.52 -15.32
N PRO A 127 4.57 -0.79 -16.60
CA PRO A 127 3.36 -1.51 -16.97
C PRO A 127 3.32 -2.86 -16.26
N ASN A 128 2.12 -3.28 -15.88
CA ASN A 128 1.93 -4.61 -15.36
C ASN A 128 0.68 -5.21 -15.96
N ASP A 129 0.85 -6.40 -16.54
CA ASP A 129 -0.24 -7.13 -17.18
C ASP A 129 -0.82 -8.10 -16.16
N PHE A 130 -1.73 -7.58 -15.32
CA PHE A 130 -2.48 -8.40 -14.37
C PHE A 130 -3.81 -8.78 -14.97
N GLN A 131 -4.01 -10.09 -15.11
CA GLN A 131 -5.30 -10.65 -15.47
C GLN A 131 -6.06 -10.98 -14.20
N ILE A 132 -7.16 -10.28 -13.97
CA ILE A 132 -8.07 -10.57 -12.87
C ILE A 132 -9.05 -11.63 -13.39
N PRO A 133 -9.12 -12.82 -12.77
CA PRO A 133 -10.11 -13.82 -13.13
C PRO A 133 -11.52 -13.24 -13.02
N THR A 134 -12.38 -13.50 -13.99
CA THR A 134 -13.78 -13.08 -13.92
C THR A 134 -14.58 -14.07 -13.10
N GLU A 135 -15.28 -13.60 -12.07
CA GLU A 135 -16.26 -14.39 -11.31
C GLU A 135 -17.51 -13.54 -11.02
N PRO A 136 -18.69 -14.16 -10.83
CA PRO A 136 -19.93 -13.48 -10.45
C PRO A 136 -19.88 -12.80 -9.08
#